data_AF-A0AA46V1F6-F1
#
_entry.id   AF-A0AA46V1F6-F1
#
_cell.length_a   1.000
_cell.length_b   1.000
_cell.length_c   1.000
_cell.angle_alpha   90.00
_cell.angle_beta   90.00
_cell.angle_gamma   90.00
#
_symmetry.space_group_name_H-M   'P 1'
#
loop_
_entity.id
_entity.type
_entity.pdbx_description
1 polymer ?
#
loop_
_entity_poly.entity_id
_entity_poly.type
_entity_poly.pdbx_seq_one_letter_code
_entity_poly.pdbx_strand_id
1 'polypeptide(L)'
;MITAPPVSVEGLLLTADRLLDGELAEATTAGRHRGACLALRTALEIRVNRVLEAAMPGLSRTTGRAKLLLLHSVVPAETARRAKALWSQLSLGCHYHLYELGPTYDQVRAWRTEIDDLVRELVH
;
A
#
# COMPACT_ATOMS: atom_id res chain seq x y z
N MET A 1 14.38 -25.69 2.24
CA MET A 1 13.68 -24.42 2.52
C MET A 1 12.91 -24.02 1.28
N ILE A 2 11.58 -24.08 1.31
CA ILE A 2 10.74 -23.61 0.21
C ILE A 2 10.84 -22.09 0.22
N THR A 3 11.44 -21.49 -0.81
CA THR A 3 11.46 -20.04 -0.98
C THR A 3 10.03 -19.59 -1.20
N ALA A 4 9.51 -18.73 -0.33
CA ALA A 4 8.20 -18.13 -0.52
C ALA A 4 8.14 -17.47 -1.92
N PRO A 5 7.00 -17.54 -2.62
CA PRO A 5 6.85 -16.86 -3.90
C PRO A 5 7.14 -15.36 -3.73
N PRO A 6 7.68 -14.69 -4.76
CA PRO A 6 7.93 -13.26 -4.69
C PRO A 6 6.63 -12.52 -4.38
N VAL A 7 6.68 -11.57 -3.45
CA VAL A 7 5.52 -10.78 -3.03
C VAL A 7 4.95 -10.04 -4.24
N SER A 8 3.70 -10.33 -4.60
CA SER A 8 2.98 -9.69 -5.70
C SER A 8 1.99 -8.63 -5.19
N VAL A 9 1.64 -7.68 -6.06
CA VAL A 9 0.63 -6.64 -5.75
C VAL A 9 -0.72 -7.31 -5.49
N GLU A 10 -1.09 -8.26 -6.34
CA GLU A 10 -2.35 -9.00 -6.27
C GLU A 10 -2.43 -9.85 -5.00
N GLY A 11 -1.32 -10.50 -4.63
CA GLY A 11 -1.24 -11.29 -3.40
C GLY A 11 -1.39 -10.43 -2.14
N LEU A 12 -0.84 -9.21 -2.15
CA LEU A 12 -1.00 -8.26 -1.04
C LEU A 12 -2.42 -7.71 -0.94
N LEU A 13 -3.08 -7.44 -2.08
CA LEU A 13 -4.48 -7.02 -2.09
C LEU A 13 -5.39 -8.11 -1.52
N LEU A 14 -5.20 -9.36 -1.96
CA LEU A 14 -5.92 -10.51 -1.41
C LEU A 14 -5.64 -10.69 0.09
N THR A 15 -4.40 -10.49 0.53
CA THR A 15 -4.04 -10.56 1.95
C THR A 15 -4.78 -9.50 2.77
N ALA A 16 -4.89 -8.26 2.26
CA ALA A 16 -5.66 -7.21 2.92
C ALA A 16 -7.14 -7.57 3.02
N ASP A 17 -7.73 -8.12 1.96
CA ASP A 17 -9.14 -8.55 1.93
C ASP A 17 -9.39 -9.65 2.97
N ARG A 18 -8.54 -10.68 3.02
CA ARG A 18 -8.62 -11.79 3.99
C ARG A 18 -8.55 -11.30 5.45
N LEU A 19 -7.66 -10.35 5.74
CA LEU A 19 -7.54 -9.74 7.06
C LEU A 19 -8.79 -8.93 7.44
N LEU A 20 -9.39 -8.23 6.47
CA LEU A 20 -10.63 -7.49 6.67
C LEU A 20 -11.84 -8.41 6.88
N ASP A 21 -11.86 -9.55 6.20
CA ASP A 21 -12.92 -10.56 6.34
C ASP A 21 -12.81 -11.37 7.64
N GLY A 22 -11.77 -11.13 8.44
CA GLY A 22 -11.64 -11.68 9.79
C GLY A 22 -10.74 -12.91 9.91
N GLU A 23 -9.96 -13.25 8.87
CA GLU A 23 -8.92 -14.26 9.01
C GLU A 23 -7.89 -13.89 10.07
N LEU A 24 -7.26 -14.88 10.71
CA LEU A 24 -6.48 -14.70 11.95
C LEU A 24 -7.39 -14.23 13.10
N ALA A 25 -8.41 -15.03 13.42
CA ALA A 25 -9.38 -14.74 14.47
C ALA A 25 -8.75 -14.53 15.86
N GLU A 26 -7.56 -15.11 16.12
CA GLU A 26 -6.79 -14.89 17.34
C GLU A 26 -6.21 -13.47 17.46
N ALA A 27 -6.00 -12.78 16.34
CA ALA A 27 -5.59 -11.38 16.35
C ALA A 27 -6.79 -10.48 16.70
N THR A 28 -6.50 -9.33 17.33
CA THR A 28 -7.55 -8.33 17.55
C THR A 28 -8.00 -7.73 16.22
N THR A 29 -9.26 -7.27 16.14
CA THR A 29 -9.79 -6.56 14.96
C THR A 29 -8.87 -5.41 14.53
N ALA A 30 -8.40 -4.62 15.50
CA ALA A 30 -7.48 -3.52 15.24
C ALA A 30 -6.10 -3.99 14.75
N GLY A 31 -5.63 -5.16 15.20
CA GLY A 31 -4.40 -5.78 14.69
C GLY A 31 -4.54 -6.22 13.24
N ARG A 32 -5.67 -6.86 12.88
CA ARG A 32 -5.95 -7.25 11.49
C ARG A 32 -6.05 -6.06 10.56
N HIS A 33 -6.74 -4.99 10.97
CA HIS A 33 -6.86 -3.78 10.14
C HIS A 33 -5.49 -3.11 9.92
N ARG A 34 -4.63 -3.05 10.95
CA ARG A 34 -3.25 -2.56 10.78
C ARG A 34 -2.43 -3.43 9.82
N GLY A 35 -2.58 -4.75 9.92
CA GLY A 35 -1.97 -5.70 8.98
C GLY A 35 -2.45 -5.49 7.55
N ALA A 36 -3.75 -5.24 7.35
CA ALA A 36 -4.32 -4.92 6.05
C ALA A 36 -3.74 -3.60 5.50
N CYS A 37 -3.66 -2.54 6.32
CA CYS A 37 -2.99 -1.29 5.94
C CYS A 37 -1.54 -1.52 5.50
N LEU A 38 -0.80 -2.38 6.20
CA LEU A 38 0.58 -2.69 5.86
C LEU A 38 0.67 -3.39 4.49
N ALA A 39 -0.18 -4.37 4.25
CA ALA A 39 -0.23 -5.08 2.97
C ALA A 39 -0.55 -4.11 1.81
N LEU A 40 -1.55 -3.25 1.99
CA LEU A 40 -1.92 -2.22 1.00
C LEU A 40 -0.79 -1.22 0.74
N ARG A 41 -0.09 -0.76 1.78
CA ARG A 41 1.05 0.16 1.64
C ARG A 41 2.16 -0.49 0.82
N THR A 42 2.49 -1.75 1.12
CA THR A 42 3.51 -2.49 0.38
C THR A 42 3.10 -2.69 -1.09
N ALA A 43 1.82 -2.94 -1.37
CA ALA A 43 1.31 -3.08 -2.73
C ALA A 43 1.52 -1.79 -3.55
N LEU A 44 1.19 -0.65 -2.95
CA LEU A 44 1.42 0.66 -3.54
C LEU A 44 2.91 0.93 -3.79
N GLU A 45 3.76 0.66 -2.80
CA GLU A 45 5.21 0.87 -2.91
C GLU A 45 5.83 0.03 -4.02
N ILE A 46 5.43 -1.24 -4.15
CA ILE A 46 5.87 -2.12 -5.25
C ILE A 46 5.43 -1.53 -6.60
N ARG A 47 4.17 -1.12 -6.73
CA ARG A 47 3.63 -0.57 -7.97
C ARG A 47 4.35 0.73 -8.36
N VAL A 48 4.50 1.67 -7.44
CA VAL A 48 5.25 2.92 -7.64
C VAL A 48 6.69 2.64 -8.04
N ASN A 49 7.34 1.67 -7.39
CA ASN A 49 8.71 1.30 -7.73
C ASN A 49 8.82 0.75 -9.16
N ARG A 50 7.86 -0.07 -9.62
CA ARG A 50 7.85 -0.59 -11.00
C ARG A 50 7.68 0.52 -12.03
N VAL A 51 6.74 1.43 -11.83
CA VAL A 51 6.51 2.57 -12.74
C VAL A 51 7.76 3.45 -12.83
N LEU A 52 8.36 3.77 -11.68
CA LEU A 52 9.55 4.60 -11.65
C LEU A 52 10.77 3.90 -12.24
N GLU A 53 10.98 2.61 -11.99
CA GLU A 53 12.13 1.90 -12.57
C GLU A 53 12.01 1.79 -14.10
N ALA A 54 10.80 1.65 -14.63
CA ALA A 54 10.56 1.65 -16.07
C ALA A 54 10.82 3.01 -16.73
N ALA A 55 10.45 4.11 -16.06
CA ALA A 55 10.63 5.47 -16.58
C ALA A 55 12.02 6.07 -16.30
N MET A 56 12.60 5.74 -15.15
CA MET A 56 13.82 6.30 -14.58
C MET A 56 14.66 5.21 -13.89
N PRO A 57 15.41 4.39 -14.67
CA PRO A 57 16.20 3.31 -14.12
C PRO A 57 17.26 3.79 -13.11
N GLY A 58 17.60 2.94 -12.14
CA GLY A 58 18.71 3.18 -11.21
C GLY A 58 18.33 3.89 -9.90
N LEU A 59 17.06 3.85 -9.51
CA LEU A 59 16.56 4.43 -8.26
C LEU A 59 16.67 3.48 -7.05
N SER A 60 17.56 2.50 -7.11
CA SER A 60 17.70 1.43 -6.10
C SER A 60 18.01 1.96 -4.68
N ARG A 61 18.76 3.06 -4.58
CA ARG A 61 19.13 3.70 -3.29
C ARG A 61 18.11 4.74 -2.80
N THR A 62 17.09 5.04 -3.59
CA THR A 62 16.10 6.07 -3.28
C THR A 62 15.04 5.52 -2.33
N THR A 63 14.75 6.26 -1.25
CA THR A 63 13.73 5.85 -0.27
C THR A 63 12.33 5.81 -0.89
N GLY A 64 11.41 5.01 -0.33
CA GLY A 64 10.03 4.93 -0.81
C GLY A 64 9.31 6.28 -0.82
N ARG A 65 9.53 7.10 0.23
CA ARG A 65 8.99 8.46 0.30
C ARG A 65 9.55 9.37 -0.80
N ALA A 66 10.83 9.28 -1.12
CA ALA A 66 11.44 10.05 -2.20
C ALA A 66 10.94 9.56 -3.58
N LYS A 67 10.74 8.25 -3.77
CA LYS A 67 10.11 7.68 -4.96
C LYS A 67 8.70 8.25 -5.19
N LEU A 68 7.88 8.38 -4.14
CA LEU A 68 6.56 9.03 -4.25
C LEU A 68 6.63 10.50 -4.66
N LEU A 69 7.71 11.22 -4.33
CA LEU A 69 7.90 12.60 -4.83
C LEU A 69 8.27 12.60 -6.31
N LEU A 70 9.14 11.69 -6.73
CA LEU A 70 9.52 11.51 -8.14
C LEU A 70 8.35 11.05 -9.01
N LEU A 71 7.34 10.40 -8.43
CA LEU A 71 6.16 9.96 -9.17
C LEU A 71 5.49 11.10 -9.97
N HIS A 72 5.52 12.33 -9.45
CA HIS A 72 4.98 13.50 -10.15
C HIS A 72 5.66 13.82 -11.49
N SER A 73 6.87 13.33 -11.76
CA SER A 73 7.56 13.56 -13.04
C SER A 73 7.23 12.52 -14.12
N VAL A 74 6.53 11.43 -13.77
CA VAL A 74 6.30 10.28 -14.67
C VAL A 74 4.83 9.95 -14.91
N VAL A 75 3.91 10.41 -14.05
CA VAL A 75 2.46 10.20 -14.20
C VAL A 75 1.69 11.52 -14.05
N PRO A 76 0.40 11.59 -14.43
CA PRO A 76 -0.42 12.76 -14.21
C PRO A 76 -0.38 13.25 -12.75
N ALA A 77 -0.34 14.58 -12.57
CA ALA A 77 -0.20 15.20 -11.26
C ALA A 77 -1.27 14.74 -10.25
N GLU A 78 -2.49 14.48 -10.74
CA GLU A 78 -3.60 13.98 -9.95
C GLU A 78 -3.33 12.59 -9.37
N THR A 79 -2.96 11.63 -10.22
CA THR A 79 -2.62 10.26 -9.80
C THR A 79 -1.45 10.25 -8.80
N ALA A 80 -0.40 11.04 -9.06
CA ALA A 80 0.73 11.15 -8.13
C ALA A 80 0.30 11.73 -6.76
N ARG A 81 -0.56 12.75 -6.75
CA ARG A 81 -1.09 13.35 -5.52
C ARG A 81 -1.94 12.35 -4.73
N ARG A 82 -2.83 11.62 -5.40
CA ARG A 82 -3.65 10.54 -4.81
C ARG A 82 -2.79 9.45 -4.19
N ALA A 83 -1.79 8.95 -4.93
CA ALA A 83 -0.85 7.95 -4.44
C ALA A 83 -0.11 8.41 -3.18
N LYS A 84 0.40 9.66 -3.16
CA LYS A 84 1.08 10.23 -1.98
C LYS A 84 0.13 10.37 -0.78
N ALA A 85 -1.10 10.84 -1.02
CA ALA A 85 -2.10 11.00 0.04
C ALA A 85 -2.46 9.65 0.66
N LEU A 86 -2.75 8.65 -0.16
CA LEU A 86 -3.06 7.29 0.28
C LEU A 86 -1.90 6.63 1.01
N TRP A 87 -0.66 6.77 0.51
CA TRP A 87 0.51 6.26 1.21
C TRP A 87 0.66 6.86 2.61
N SER A 88 0.34 8.15 2.77
CA SER A 88 0.39 8.83 4.06
C SER A 88 -0.67 8.29 5.02
N GLN A 89 -1.91 8.09 4.53
CA GLN A 89 -3.01 7.52 5.30
C GLN A 89 -2.72 6.08 5.74
N LEU A 90 -2.24 5.24 4.82
CA LEU A 90 -1.86 3.86 5.11
C LEU A 90 -0.70 3.79 6.10
N SER A 91 0.29 4.68 5.99
CA SER A 91 1.42 4.73 6.93
C SER A 91 0.95 5.02 8.36
N LEU A 92 0.03 5.98 8.52
CA LEU A 92 -0.60 6.26 9.81
C LEU A 92 -1.42 5.06 10.29
N GLY A 93 -2.21 4.46 9.40
CA GLY A 93 -3.03 3.29 9.70
C GLY A 93 -2.23 2.03 10.08
N CYS A 94 -0.95 1.95 9.72
CA CYS A 94 -0.07 0.85 10.15
C CYS A 94 0.46 1.02 11.57
N HIS A 95 0.57 2.27 12.06
CA HIS A 95 1.24 2.54 13.31
C HIS A 95 0.36 2.20 14.53
N TYR A 96 1.04 1.70 15.56
CA TYR A 96 0.42 1.54 16.87
C TYR A 96 0.76 2.77 17.71
N HIS A 97 -0.25 3.56 18.04
CA HIS A 97 -0.17 4.60 19.05
C HIS A 97 -1.09 4.19 20.20
N LEU A 98 -0.55 4.14 21.43
CA LEU A 98 -1.20 3.54 22.61
C LEU A 98 -2.61 4.10 22.89
N TYR A 99 -2.88 5.33 22.45
CA TYR A 99 -4.14 6.04 22.68
C TYR A 99 -4.93 6.34 21.39
N GLU A 100 -4.41 5.98 20.21
CA GLU A 100 -5.14 6.20 18.97
C GLU A 100 -5.99 4.99 18.63
N LEU A 101 -7.25 5.27 18.28
CA LEU A 101 -8.11 4.30 17.64
C LEU A 101 -7.43 3.84 16.34
N GLY A 102 -7.25 2.53 16.20
CA GLY A 102 -6.73 1.95 14.96
C GLY A 102 -7.66 2.23 13.78
N PRO A 103 -7.20 1.97 12.55
CA PRO A 103 -8.03 2.18 11.37
C PRO A 103 -9.33 1.35 11.47
N THR A 104 -10.44 1.98 11.12
CA THR A 104 -11.76 1.35 11.07
C THR A 104 -11.88 0.48 9.83
N TYR A 105 -12.83 -0.47 9.85
CA TYR A 105 -13.09 -1.33 8.69
C TYR A 105 -13.39 -0.50 7.42
N ASP A 106 -14.26 0.50 7.53
CA ASP A 106 -14.67 1.34 6.40
C ASP A 106 -13.51 2.14 5.82
N GLN A 107 -12.60 2.64 6.68
CA GLN A 107 -11.39 3.33 6.22
C GLN A 107 -10.49 2.39 5.41
N VAL A 108 -10.21 1.20 5.93
CA VAL A 108 -9.34 0.25 5.22
C VAL A 108 -10.00 -0.24 3.94
N ARG A 109 -11.32 -0.45 3.94
CA ARG A 109 -12.07 -0.82 2.73
C ARG A 109 -12.04 0.28 1.67
N ALA A 110 -12.20 1.54 2.06
CA ALA A 110 -12.06 2.67 1.16
C ALA A 110 -10.64 2.77 0.57
N TRP A 111 -9.61 2.61 1.42
CA TRP A 111 -8.22 2.57 0.96
C TRP A 111 -7.93 1.39 0.02
N ARG A 112 -8.51 0.23 0.29
CA ARG A 112 -8.41 -0.96 -0.56
C ARG A 112 -8.99 -0.73 -1.96
N THR A 113 -10.13 -0.03 -2.05
CA THR A 113 -10.71 0.37 -3.33
C THR A 113 -9.81 1.36 -4.06
N GLU A 114 -9.34 2.41 -3.36
CA GLU A 114 -8.46 3.42 -3.95
C GLU A 114 -7.12 2.82 -4.44
N ILE A 115 -6.56 1.82 -3.74
CA ILE A 115 -5.38 1.09 -4.23
C ILE A 115 -5.67 0.37 -5.54
N ASP A 116 -6.84 -0.27 -5.68
CA ASP A 116 -7.20 -0.99 -6.91
C ASP A 116 -7.23 -0.03 -8.10
N ASP A 117 -7.86 1.14 -7.91
CA ASP A 117 -7.93 2.19 -8.92
C ASP A 117 -6.55 2.72 -9.27
N LEU A 118 -5.73 3.07 -8.27
CA LEU A 118 -4.36 3.54 -8.50
C LEU A 118 -3.47 2.49 -9.16
N VAL A 119 -3.61 1.21 -8.82
CA VAL A 119 -2.86 0.13 -9.45
C VAL A 119 -3.21 0.00 -10.93
N ARG A 120 -4.46 0.26 -11.31
CA ARG A 120 -4.94 0.29 -12.70
C ARG A 120 -4.53 1.57 -13.45
N GLU A 121 -4.39 2.70 -12.76
CA GLU A 121 -3.92 3.96 -13.36
C GLU A 121 -2.39 4.01 -13.52
N LEU A 122 -1.66 3.40 -12.59
CA LEU A 122 -0.20 3.31 -12.58
C LEU A 122 0.27 2.21 -13.54
N VAL A 123 -0.04 2.37 -14.81
CA VAL A 123 0.47 1.52 -15.90
C VAL A 123 1.56 2.28 -16.61
N HIS A 124 2.69 1.60 -16.82
CA HIS A 124 3.69 2.01 -17.80
C HIS A 124 3.81 0.92 -18.84
#